data_AF-A0A9N8PTY7-F1
#
_entry.id   AF-A0A9N8PTY7-F1
#
_cell.length_a   1.000
_cell.length_b   1.000
_cell.length_c   1.000
_cell.angle_alpha   90.00
_cell.angle_beta   90.00
_cell.angle_gamma   90.00
#
_symmetry.space_group_name_H-M   'P 1'
#
loop_
_entity.id
_entity.type
_entity.pdbx_description
1 polymer ?
#
loop_
_entity_poly.entity_id
_entity_poly.type
_entity_poly.pdbx_seq_one_letter_code
_entity_poly.pdbx_strand_id
1 'polypeptide(L)'
;MPGIITQFSSLSVPHDPSELSPGSDPFLITAQNGYLPTHLPLRRLPAAFDALSDILDDMPILKEDGTAGLLATFKLGPLIDSGALPDLTAEIDNLVVPGTGEIDMAAITAAFRDYS
;
A
#
# COMPACT_ATOMS: atom_id res chain seq x y z
N MET A 1 19.32 2.23 -50.09
CA MET A 1 18.32 2.66 -49.10
C MET A 1 18.09 1.48 -48.15
N PRO A 2 18.71 1.43 -46.96
CA PRO A 2 18.44 0.36 -46.01
C PRO A 2 17.14 0.69 -45.25
N GLY A 3 16.21 -0.27 -45.24
CA GLY A 3 14.94 -0.14 -44.51
C GLY A 3 15.15 -0.24 -43.01
N ILE A 4 14.65 0.76 -42.29
CA ILE A 4 14.56 0.75 -40.83
C ILE A 4 13.50 -0.29 -40.46
N ILE A 5 13.93 -1.41 -39.87
CA ILE A 5 13.03 -2.36 -39.23
C ILE A 5 12.65 -1.74 -37.89
N THR A 6 11.43 -1.22 -37.80
CA THR A 6 10.83 -0.81 -36.53
C THR A 6 10.64 -2.07 -35.68
N GLN A 7 11.54 -2.27 -34.73
CA GLN A 7 11.43 -3.33 -33.73
C GLN A 7 10.31 -2.94 -32.76
N PHE A 8 9.09 -3.44 -33.00
CA PHE A 8 8.03 -3.37 -32.00
C PHE A 8 8.43 -4.29 -30.85
N SER A 9 8.86 -3.73 -29.73
CA SER A 9 8.96 -4.46 -28.47
C SER A 9 7.59 -5.10 -28.21
N SER A 10 7.50 -6.43 -28.31
CA SER A 10 6.29 -7.15 -27.94
C SER A 10 5.96 -6.79 -26.51
N LEU A 11 4.80 -6.15 -26.28
CA LEU A 11 4.26 -5.96 -24.95
C LEU A 11 3.88 -7.34 -24.42
N SER A 12 4.82 -8.05 -23.80
CA SER A 12 4.55 -9.33 -23.16
C SER A 12 3.93 -9.05 -21.80
N VAL A 13 2.65 -9.37 -21.64
CA VAL A 13 2.00 -9.40 -20.34
C VAL A 13 2.60 -10.59 -19.56
N PRO A 14 3.20 -10.39 -18.37
CA PRO A 14 3.70 -11.48 -17.55
C PRO A 14 2.59 -12.47 -17.24
N HIS A 15 2.89 -13.76 -17.28
CA HIS A 15 1.89 -14.79 -17.07
C HIS A 15 1.65 -15.02 -15.58
N ASP A 16 2.73 -15.24 -14.82
CA ASP A 16 2.72 -15.56 -13.39
C ASP A 16 3.26 -14.37 -12.56
N PRO A 17 2.53 -13.88 -11.55
CA PRO A 17 2.98 -12.80 -10.67
C PRO A 17 4.26 -13.14 -9.88
N SER A 18 4.58 -14.42 -9.70
CA SER A 18 5.79 -14.88 -8.98
C SER A 18 7.08 -14.59 -9.73
N GLU A 19 7.00 -14.25 -11.02
CA GLU A 19 8.13 -13.89 -11.87
C GLU A 19 8.54 -12.42 -11.71
N LEU A 20 7.76 -11.62 -10.96
CA LEU A 20 7.98 -10.20 -10.80
C LEU A 20 9.07 -9.92 -9.76
N SER A 21 9.85 -8.87 -10.00
CA SER A 21 10.85 -8.41 -9.01
C SER A 21 10.14 -7.82 -7.79
N PRO A 22 10.73 -7.86 -6.59
CA PRO A 22 10.14 -7.29 -5.38
C PRO A 22 9.82 -5.78 -5.47
N GLY A 23 10.55 -5.05 -6.32
CA GLY A 23 10.29 -3.62 -6.60
C GLY A 23 9.27 -3.37 -7.72
N SER A 24 8.63 -4.42 -8.26
CA SER A 24 7.58 -4.28 -9.27
C SER A 24 6.28 -3.77 -8.64
N ASP A 25 5.47 -3.06 -9.43
CA ASP A 25 4.15 -2.60 -9.00
C ASP A 25 3.25 -3.81 -8.65
N PRO A 26 2.69 -3.88 -7.43
CA PRO A 26 1.79 -4.98 -7.03
C PRO A 26 0.48 -5.04 -7.83
N PHE A 27 0.19 -4.05 -8.68
CA PHE A 27 -0.97 -3.98 -9.58
C PHE A 27 -0.64 -4.18 -11.05
N LEU A 28 0.55 -4.70 -11.33
CA LEU A 28 0.88 -5.11 -12.68
C LEU A 28 -0.13 -6.15 -13.17
N ILE A 29 -0.82 -5.83 -14.27
CA ILE A 29 -1.82 -6.72 -14.85
C ILE A 29 -1.08 -7.96 -15.37
N THR A 30 -1.41 -9.11 -14.81
CA THR A 30 -0.92 -10.41 -15.28
C THR A 30 -2.03 -11.19 -15.95
N ALA A 31 -1.68 -12.15 -16.81
CA ALA A 31 -2.68 -13.00 -17.43
C ALA A 31 -3.42 -13.90 -16.41
N GLN A 32 -2.77 -14.23 -15.30
CA GLN A 32 -3.33 -15.06 -14.24
C GLN A 32 -4.22 -14.29 -13.25
N ASN A 33 -3.75 -13.13 -12.75
CA ASN A 33 -4.47 -12.38 -11.70
C ASN A 33 -5.34 -11.25 -12.26
N GLY A 34 -5.22 -10.91 -13.56
CA GLY A 34 -5.96 -9.80 -14.16
C GLY A 34 -5.68 -8.50 -13.42
N TYR A 35 -6.70 -7.88 -12.84
CA TYR A 35 -6.60 -6.64 -12.04
C TYR A 35 -6.41 -6.89 -10.54
N LEU A 36 -6.40 -8.14 -10.09
CA LEU A 36 -6.16 -8.45 -8.69
C LEU A 36 -4.69 -8.21 -8.35
N PRO A 37 -4.40 -7.83 -7.09
CA PRO A 37 -3.03 -7.73 -6.62
C PRO A 37 -2.20 -8.98 -6.95
N THR A 38 -0.93 -8.80 -7.26
CA THR A 38 0.04 -9.88 -7.47
C THR A 38 0.41 -10.56 -6.16
N HIS A 39 0.31 -9.85 -5.04
CA HIS A 39 0.57 -10.32 -3.68
C HIS A 39 -0.54 -9.91 -2.71
N LEU A 40 -0.61 -10.58 -1.56
CA LEU A 40 -1.53 -10.18 -0.49
C LEU A 40 -1.20 -8.76 -0.01
N PRO A 41 -2.22 -7.92 0.24
CA PRO A 41 -2.00 -6.57 0.71
C PRO A 41 -1.30 -6.57 2.07
N LEU A 42 -0.41 -5.60 2.26
CA LEU A 42 0.22 -5.36 3.56
C LEU A 42 -0.84 -4.94 4.57
N ARG A 43 -0.97 -5.71 5.66
CA ARG A 43 -1.91 -5.40 6.75
C ARG A 43 -1.36 -4.33 7.70
N ARG A 44 -0.04 -4.27 7.87
CA ARG A 44 0.62 -3.32 8.77
C ARG A 44 1.77 -2.65 8.03
N LEU A 45 1.84 -1.34 8.18
CA LEU A 45 2.96 -0.51 7.73
C LEU A 45 4.11 -0.59 8.73
N PRO A 46 5.30 -0.03 8.41
CA PRO A 46 6.40 0.07 9.36
C PRO A 46 6.01 0.82 10.64
N ALA A 47 6.77 0.60 11.72
CA ALA A 47 6.44 1.07 13.07
C ALA A 47 6.19 2.58 13.20
N ALA A 48 6.75 3.41 12.30
CA ALA A 48 6.45 4.85 12.26
C ALA A 48 4.95 5.15 12.04
N PHE A 49 4.21 4.22 11.44
CA PHE A 49 2.78 4.31 11.13
C PHE A 49 1.90 3.61 12.18
N ASP A 50 2.46 3.17 13.32
CA ASP A 50 1.69 2.48 14.36
C ASP A 50 0.57 3.37 14.92
N ALA A 51 0.85 4.66 15.16
CA ALA A 51 -0.16 5.62 15.62
C ALA A 51 -1.34 5.72 14.64
N LEU A 52 -1.08 5.69 13.33
CA LEU A 52 -2.13 5.65 12.31
C LEU A 52 -2.89 4.31 12.37
N SER A 53 -2.17 3.20 12.44
CA SER A 53 -2.76 1.84 12.48
C SER A 53 -3.69 1.65 13.69
N ASP A 54 -3.28 2.13 14.87
CA ASP A 54 -4.09 2.06 16.08
C ASP A 54 -5.37 2.91 15.96
N ILE A 55 -5.27 4.11 15.37
CA ILE A 55 -6.43 4.95 15.09
C ILE A 55 -7.39 4.24 14.12
N LEU A 56 -6.87 3.58 13.07
CA LEU A 56 -7.68 2.83 12.11
C LEU A 56 -8.39 1.64 12.78
N ASP A 57 -7.71 0.90 13.65
CA ASP A 57 -8.30 -0.23 14.39
C ASP A 57 -9.43 0.23 15.34
N ASP A 58 -9.28 1.40 15.95
CA ASP A 58 -10.29 1.99 16.84
C ASP A 58 -11.40 2.77 16.12
N MET A 59 -11.21 3.06 14.83
CA MET A 59 -12.12 3.89 14.02
C MET A 59 -13.54 3.34 13.86
N PRO A 60 -13.76 2.04 13.57
CA PRO A 60 -15.05 1.53 13.11
C PRO A 60 -16.24 1.90 14.00
N ILE A 61 -17.44 1.90 13.43
CA ILE A 61 -18.67 2.07 14.23
C ILE A 61 -18.79 0.96 15.28
N LEU A 62 -18.54 -0.29 14.86
CA LEU A 62 -18.49 -1.46 15.72
C LEU A 62 -17.13 -2.13 15.54
N LYS A 63 -16.36 -2.23 16.62
CA LYS A 63 -15.07 -2.93 16.61
C LYS A 63 -15.26 -4.44 16.55
N GLU A 64 -14.18 -5.17 16.27
CA GLU A 64 -14.19 -6.64 16.25
C GLU A 64 -14.63 -7.26 17.59
N ASP A 65 -14.37 -6.57 18.71
CA ASP A 65 -14.78 -6.99 20.05
C ASP A 65 -16.25 -6.67 20.38
N GLY A 66 -16.99 -6.04 19.45
CA GLY A 66 -18.38 -5.64 19.62
C GLY A 66 -18.58 -4.32 20.39
N THR A 67 -17.51 -3.62 20.76
CA THR A 67 -17.60 -2.30 21.39
C THR A 67 -17.75 -1.18 20.35
N ALA A 68 -18.25 -0.02 20.78
CA ALA A 68 -18.39 1.15 19.92
C ALA A 68 -17.01 1.81 19.68
N GLY A 69 -16.64 2.03 18.42
CA GLY A 69 -15.40 2.73 18.09
C GLY A 69 -15.54 4.24 17.97
N LEU A 70 -14.51 4.88 17.40
CA LEU A 70 -14.38 6.34 17.36
C LEU A 70 -15.46 6.99 16.50
N LEU A 71 -15.87 6.34 15.40
CA LEU A 71 -16.95 6.85 14.55
C LEU A 71 -18.32 6.74 15.22
N ALA A 72 -18.58 5.67 15.97
CA ALA A 72 -19.85 5.54 16.72
C ALA A 72 -19.97 6.57 17.85
N THR A 73 -18.84 6.98 18.42
CA THR A 73 -18.80 7.92 19.55
C THR A 73 -18.51 9.36 19.13
N PHE A 74 -18.36 9.63 17.83
CA PHE A 74 -17.97 10.94 17.27
C PHE A 74 -16.66 11.49 17.88
N LYS A 75 -15.74 10.61 18.27
CA LYS A 75 -14.48 10.97 18.94
C LYS A 75 -13.27 11.06 18.02
N LEU A 76 -13.40 10.65 16.75
CA LEU A 76 -12.29 10.68 15.80
C LEU A 76 -11.74 12.10 15.63
N GLY A 77 -12.58 13.10 15.34
CA GLY A 77 -12.16 14.50 15.18
C GLY A 77 -11.39 15.03 16.39
N PRO A 78 -11.97 15.01 17.61
CA PRO A 78 -11.27 15.43 18.82
C PRO A 78 -9.96 14.67 19.10
N LEU A 79 -9.88 13.39 18.74
CA LEU A 79 -8.65 12.59 18.89
C LEU A 79 -7.54 13.11 17.96
N ILE A 80 -7.87 13.37 16.69
CA ILE A 80 -6.93 13.95 15.73
C ILE A 80 -6.49 15.36 16.16
N ASP A 81 -7.43 16.21 16.57
CA ASP A 81 -7.16 17.58 17.03
C ASP A 81 -6.25 17.62 18.28
N SER A 82 -6.22 16.54 19.06
CA SER A 82 -5.32 16.41 20.22
C SER A 82 -3.86 16.16 19.84
N GLY A 83 -3.57 15.90 18.56
CA GLY A 83 -2.25 15.56 18.05
C GLY A 83 -1.92 14.06 18.09
N ALA A 84 -2.92 13.19 18.23
CA ALA A 84 -2.73 11.75 18.27
C ALA A 84 -2.18 11.18 16.94
N LEU A 85 -2.49 11.83 15.81
CA LEU A 85 -1.92 11.51 14.50
C LEU A 85 -0.75 12.47 14.22
N PRO A 86 0.51 12.00 14.25
CA PRO A 86 1.66 12.81 13.88
C PRO A 86 1.69 13.11 12.38
N ASP A 87 2.47 14.10 11.97
CA ASP A 87 2.78 14.32 10.56
C ASP A 87 3.73 13.22 10.07
N LEU A 88 3.23 12.38 9.15
CA LEU A 88 3.94 11.22 8.60
C LEU A 88 4.52 11.51 7.21
N THR A 89 4.47 12.74 6.72
CA THR A 89 4.90 13.10 5.36
C THR A 89 6.34 12.68 5.08
N ALA A 90 7.26 12.90 6.04
CA ALA A 90 8.66 12.52 5.91
C ALA A 90 8.90 11.00 6.00
N GLU A 91 8.00 10.26 6.64
CA GLU A 91 8.13 8.81 6.79
C GLU A 91 7.82 8.06 5.49
N ILE A 92 7.15 8.70 4.53
CA ILE A 92 6.95 8.14 3.18
C ILE A 92 8.28 7.91 2.46
N ASP A 93 9.24 8.82 2.62
CA ASP A 93 10.58 8.68 2.00
C ASP A 93 11.38 7.52 2.61
N ASN A 94 11.00 7.06 3.82
CA ASN A 94 11.63 5.93 4.51
C ASN A 94 11.04 4.58 4.10
N LEU A 95 10.03 4.54 3.23
CA LEU A 95 9.43 3.30 2.72
C LEU A 95 10.32 2.66 1.64
N VAL A 96 11.45 2.11 2.08
CA VAL A 96 12.46 1.45 1.25
C VAL A 96 12.65 -0.01 1.67
N VAL A 97 13.02 -0.86 0.72
CA VAL A 97 13.34 -2.27 0.98
C VAL A 97 14.62 -2.33 1.82
N PRO A 98 14.60 -3.00 2.99
CA PRO A 98 15.75 -3.06 3.88
C PRO A 98 17.00 -3.64 3.18
N GLY A 99 18.11 -2.90 3.24
CA GLY A 99 19.40 -3.34 2.72
C GLY A 99 19.63 -3.12 1.22
N THR A 100 18.64 -2.65 0.46
CA THR A 100 18.83 -2.28 -0.96
C THR A 100 18.75 -0.77 -1.20
N GLY A 101 17.98 -0.05 -0.38
CA GLY A 101 17.73 1.38 -0.57
C GLY A 101 16.78 1.69 -1.74
N GLU A 102 16.23 0.65 -2.37
CA GLU A 102 15.19 0.77 -3.38
C GLU A 102 13.84 1.05 -2.71
N ILE A 103 12.98 1.82 -3.37
CA ILE A 103 11.65 2.13 -2.85
C ILE A 103 10.82 0.85 -2.76
N ASP A 104 10.20 0.62 -1.61
CA ASP A 104 9.29 -0.50 -1.41
C ASP A 104 7.92 -0.15 -2.03
N MET A 105 7.71 -0.60 -3.27
CA MET A 105 6.45 -0.38 -4.00
C MET A 105 5.24 -0.97 -3.28
N ALA A 106 5.42 -2.07 -2.54
CA ALA A 106 4.32 -2.67 -1.78
C ALA A 106 3.93 -1.76 -0.60
N ALA A 107 4.91 -1.25 0.16
CA ALA A 107 4.67 -0.36 1.29
C ALA A 107 4.13 1.00 0.86
N ILE A 108 4.68 1.59 -0.20
CA ILE A 108 4.15 2.84 -0.81
C ILE A 108 2.71 2.63 -1.23
N THR A 109 2.43 1.57 -1.98
CA THR A 109 1.07 1.30 -2.42
C THR A 109 0.13 1.09 -1.23
N ALA A 110 0.55 0.40 -0.17
CA ALA A 110 -0.27 0.25 1.03
C ALA A 110 -0.55 1.58 1.75
N ALA A 111 0.42 2.50 1.79
CA ALA A 111 0.25 3.81 2.42
C ALA A 111 -0.75 4.73 1.68
N PHE A 112 -0.78 4.65 0.34
CA PHE A 112 -1.67 5.49 -0.49
C PHE A 112 -3.00 4.84 -0.83
N ARG A 113 -3.06 3.52 -0.76
CA ARG A 113 -4.18 2.72 -1.26
C ARG A 113 -4.85 2.09 -0.07
N ASP A 114 -5.70 2.88 0.56
CA ASP A 114 -6.69 2.47 1.54
C ASP A 114 -7.40 1.17 1.09
N TYR A 115 -6.97 0.02 1.63
CA TYR A 115 -7.72 -1.23 1.54
C TYR A 115 -8.64 -1.29 2.76
N SER A 116 -9.69 -0.47 2.70
CA SER A 116 -10.89 -0.60 3.55
C SER A 116 -11.80 -1.70 3.01
#